data_AF-A0A2T6FRU9-F1
#
_entry.id   AF-A0A2T6FRU9-F1
#
_cell.length_a   1.000
_cell.length_b   1.000
_cell.length_c   1.000
_cell.angle_alpha   90.00
_cell.angle_beta   90.00
_cell.angle_gamma   90.00
#
_symmetry.space_group_name_H-M   'P 1'
#
loop_
_entity.id
_entity.type
_entity.pdbx_description
1 polymer ?
#
loop_
_entity_poly.entity_id
_entity_poly.type
_entity_poly.pdbx_seq_one_letter_code
_entity_poly.pdbx_strand_id
1 'polypeptide(L)'
;MKIVLLSGGAGKRLWPLSNKNTPKQFLKLLEDDGVNVSMLQRLWRQLSKGGLIEDVFITTNVSQLMTLKDQIGENVPIIIEPSQRDTFPAIALSASYFTPCWKSVYMKLL
;
A
#
# COMPACT_ATOMS: atom_id res chain seq x y z
N MET A 1 15.92 9.31 -0.05
CA MET A 1 15.50 8.17 0.79
C MET A 1 14.20 7.63 0.19
N LYS A 2 13.88 6.34 0.28
CA LYS A 2 12.58 5.82 -0.21
C LYS A 2 11.80 5.18 0.93
N ILE A 3 10.50 5.43 0.99
CA ILE A 3 9.59 4.90 1.99
C ILE A 3 8.66 3.91 1.31
N VAL A 4 8.55 2.70 1.86
CA VAL A 4 7.69 1.65 1.32
C VAL A 4 6.61 1.29 2.34
N LEU A 5 5.35 1.42 1.94
CA LEU A 5 4.19 0.99 2.71
C LEU A 5 3.78 -0.41 2.25
N LEU A 6 3.96 -1.40 3.12
CA LEU A 6 3.53 -2.77 2.85
C LEU A 6 2.04 -2.91 3.19
N SER A 7 1.18 -2.74 2.19
CA SER A 7 -0.28 -2.79 2.33
C SER A 7 -0.82 -4.11 1.77
N GLY A 8 -0.49 -5.20 2.45
CA GLY A 8 -1.00 -6.55 2.15
C GLY A 8 -1.83 -7.16 3.28
N GLY A 9 -2.31 -8.38 3.05
CA GLY A 9 -3.08 -9.17 4.01
C GLY A 9 -4.59 -8.93 3.96
N ALA A 10 -5.36 -9.90 4.48
CA ALA A 10 -6.83 -9.82 4.60
C ALA A 10 -7.30 -9.37 6.00
N GLY A 11 -6.39 -9.19 6.96
CA GLY A 11 -6.72 -8.63 8.28
C GLY A 11 -7.70 -9.46 9.12
N LYS A 12 -7.58 -10.79 9.17
CA LYS A 12 -8.57 -11.72 9.78
C LYS A 12 -8.98 -11.46 11.26
N ARG A 13 -8.18 -10.70 12.03
CA ARG A 13 -8.43 -10.45 13.46
C ARG A 13 -9.56 -9.45 13.73
N LEU A 14 -9.90 -8.61 12.74
CA LEU A 14 -10.98 -7.64 12.83
C LEU A 14 -12.28 -8.12 12.17
N TRP A 15 -12.40 -9.43 11.92
CA TRP A 15 -13.65 -9.98 11.44
C TRP A 15 -14.76 -9.72 12.49
N PRO A 16 -15.99 -9.32 12.09
CA PRO A 16 -16.54 -9.27 10.73
C PRO A 16 -16.27 -7.97 9.96
N LEU A 17 -15.62 -6.98 10.58
CA LEU A 17 -15.36 -5.67 9.96
C LEU A 17 -14.37 -5.78 8.79
N SER A 18 -13.34 -6.62 8.92
CA SER A 18 -12.40 -6.89 7.83
C SER A 18 -12.74 -8.15 7.05
N ASN A 19 -12.48 -8.11 5.75
CA ASN A 19 -12.59 -9.26 4.86
C ASN A 19 -11.58 -9.14 3.71
N LYS A 20 -11.65 -10.06 2.73
CA LYS A 20 -10.73 -10.06 1.58
C LYS A 20 -10.85 -8.80 0.71
N ASN A 21 -12.05 -8.24 0.59
CA ASN A 21 -12.34 -7.06 -0.23
C ASN A 21 -12.06 -5.76 0.54
N THR A 22 -12.27 -5.78 1.86
CA THR A 22 -11.99 -4.66 2.76
C THR A 22 -10.97 -5.06 3.84
N PRO A 23 -9.67 -5.13 3.49
CA PRO A 23 -8.61 -5.33 4.47
C PRO A 23 -8.58 -4.27 5.57
N LYS A 24 -7.97 -4.63 6.70
CA LYS A 24 -7.93 -3.82 7.93
C LYS A 24 -7.48 -2.37 7.71
N GLN A 25 -6.52 -2.12 6.83
CA GLN A 25 -5.94 -0.81 6.61
C GLN A 25 -6.90 0.18 5.93
N PHE A 26 -7.92 -0.34 5.26
CA PHE A 26 -8.94 0.45 4.56
C PHE A 26 -10.16 0.74 5.43
N LEU A 27 -10.27 0.13 6.62
CA LEU A 27 -11.40 0.35 7.52
C LEU A 27 -11.35 1.74 8.15
N LYS A 28 -12.45 2.50 8.01
CA LYS A 28 -12.61 3.83 8.59
C LYS A 28 -12.98 3.77 10.07
N LEU A 29 -12.01 3.38 10.90
CA LEU A 29 -12.18 3.19 12.34
C LEU A 29 -11.45 4.25 13.18
N LEU A 30 -10.66 5.11 12.55
CA LEU A 30 -9.88 6.14 13.26
C LEU A 30 -10.56 7.49 13.09
N GLU A 31 -10.71 8.22 14.18
CA GLU A 31 -11.19 9.61 14.12
C GLU A 31 -10.04 10.55 13.73
N ASP A 32 -10.30 11.46 12.80
CA ASP A 32 -9.39 12.54 12.43
C ASP A 32 -10.21 13.75 11.94
N ASP A 33 -10.06 14.88 12.60
CA ASP A 33 -10.84 16.10 12.37
C ASP A 33 -12.38 15.89 12.40
N GLY A 34 -12.87 15.07 13.34
CA GLY A 34 -14.31 14.79 13.50
C GLY A 34 -14.92 13.85 12.45
N VAL A 35 -14.08 13.25 11.58
CA VAL A 35 -14.51 12.28 10.57
C VAL A 35 -13.75 10.97 10.75
N ASN A 36 -14.46 9.85 10.55
CA ASN A 36 -13.82 8.54 10.53
C ASN A 36 -13.04 8.33 9.23
N VAL A 37 -11.75 8.06 9.36
CA VAL A 37 -10.80 7.80 8.28
C VAL A 37 -10.13 6.45 8.44
N SER A 38 -9.64 5.90 7.33
CA SER A 38 -8.86 4.67 7.38
C SER A 38 -7.43 4.91 7.86
N MET A 39 -6.75 3.83 8.27
CA MET A 39 -5.33 3.88 8.59
C MET A 39 -4.51 4.37 7.40
N LEU A 40 -4.85 3.90 6.19
CA LEU A 40 -4.19 4.33 4.96
C LEU A 40 -4.38 5.84 4.72
N GLN A 41 -5.61 6.34 4.80
CA GLN A 41 -5.92 7.75 4.58
C GLN A 41 -5.18 8.65 5.59
N ARG A 42 -5.20 8.27 6.87
CA ARG A 42 -4.52 9.02 7.92
C ARG A 42 -3.02 9.09 7.67
N LEU A 43 -2.38 7.95 7.37
CA LEU A 43 -0.95 7.87 7.14
C LEU A 43 -0.53 8.63 5.86
N TRP A 44 -1.31 8.52 4.79
CA TRP A 44 -1.07 9.26 3.54
C TRP A 44 -1.14 10.78 3.75
N ARG A 45 -2.14 11.27 4.50
CA ARG A 45 -2.24 12.69 4.87
C ARG A 45 -1.05 13.14 5.72
N GLN A 46 -0.59 12.33 6.67
CA GLN A 46 0.58 12.65 7.49
C GLN A 46 1.86 12.75 6.65
N LEU A 47 2.07 11.81 5.72
CA LEU A 47 3.21 11.83 4.80
C LEU A 47 3.16 13.05 3.86
N SER A 48 1.97 13.41 3.39
CA SER A 48 1.77 14.62 2.58
C SER A 48 2.06 15.89 3.37
N LYS A 49 1.53 16.03 4.60
CA LYS A 49 1.84 17.15 5.50
C LYS A 49 3.34 17.26 5.84
N GLY A 50 4.03 16.11 5.89
CA GLY A 50 5.48 16.05 6.11
C GLY A 50 6.34 16.27 4.86
N GLY A 51 5.75 16.49 3.68
CA GLY A 51 6.50 16.68 2.43
C GLY A 51 7.21 15.42 1.93
N LEU A 52 6.81 14.23 2.38
CA LEU A 52 7.48 12.95 2.05
C LEU A 52 6.81 12.19 0.90
N ILE A 53 5.70 12.70 0.38
CA ILE A 53 4.81 11.94 -0.52
C ILE A 53 5.48 11.49 -1.82
N GLU A 54 6.43 12.29 -2.33
CA GLU A 54 7.17 12.02 -3.57
C GLU A 54 8.14 10.82 -3.44
N ASP A 55 8.49 10.45 -2.21
CA ASP A 55 9.39 9.35 -1.89
C ASP A 55 8.66 8.09 -1.41
N VAL A 56 7.33 8.09 -1.38
CA VAL A 56 6.50 7.01 -0.85
C VAL A 56 5.99 6.11 -1.97
N PHE A 57 6.14 4.79 -1.76
CA PHE A 57 5.64 3.74 -2.63
C PHE A 57 4.78 2.78 -1.81
N ILE A 58 3.72 2.24 -2.41
CA ILE A 58 2.87 1.24 -1.76
C ILE A 58 3.04 -0.11 -2.44
N THR A 59 3.43 -1.10 -1.66
CA THR A 59 3.48 -2.50 -2.11
C THR A 59 2.20 -3.19 -1.71
N THR A 60 1.45 -3.70 -2.68
CA THR A 60 0.14 -4.33 -2.46
C THR A 60 -0.19 -5.36 -3.53
N ASN A 61 -1.30 -6.07 -3.40
CA ASN A 61 -1.79 -7.00 -4.40
C ASN A 61 -2.77 -6.33 -5.38
N VAL A 62 -2.98 -6.96 -6.54
CA VAL A 62 -3.91 -6.48 -7.58
C VAL A 62 -5.33 -6.29 -7.04
N SER A 63 -5.80 -7.18 -6.17
CA SER A 63 -7.18 -7.11 -5.63
C SER A 63 -7.44 -5.89 -4.75
N GLN A 64 -6.40 -5.23 -4.23
CA GLN A 64 -6.52 -4.07 -3.34
C GLN A 64 -6.26 -2.75 -4.06
N LEU A 65 -5.89 -2.79 -5.35
CA LEU A 65 -5.50 -1.62 -6.13
C LEU A 65 -6.63 -0.58 -6.20
N MET A 66 -7.86 -1.03 -6.49
CA MET A 66 -9.02 -0.14 -6.63
C MET A 66 -9.33 0.56 -5.30
N THR A 67 -9.47 -0.21 -4.22
CA THR A 67 -9.75 0.33 -2.87
C THR A 67 -8.68 1.31 -2.40
N LEU A 68 -7.41 1.07 -2.75
CA LEU A 68 -6.32 1.99 -2.45
C LEU A 68 -6.50 3.31 -3.19
N LYS A 69 -6.72 3.26 -4.51
CA LYS A 69 -6.93 4.45 -5.34
C LYS A 69 -8.16 5.25 -4.92
N ASP A 70 -9.25 4.57 -4.57
CA ASP A 70 -10.47 5.21 -4.05
C ASP A 70 -10.21 6.00 -2.76
N GLN A 71 -9.24 5.59 -1.93
CA GLN A 71 -8.98 6.23 -0.65
C GLN A 71 -7.97 7.38 -0.71
N ILE A 72 -6.96 7.28 -1.59
CA ILE A 72 -5.81 8.21 -1.59
C ILE A 72 -5.44 8.77 -2.99
N GLY A 73 -6.17 8.40 -4.03
CA GLY A 73 -6.05 8.93 -5.40
C GLY A 73 -5.35 8.00 -6.40
N GLU A 74 -5.44 8.36 -7.69
CA GLU A 74 -4.95 7.56 -8.82
C GLU A 74 -3.43 7.62 -9.03
N ASN A 75 -2.79 8.73 -8.65
CA ASN A 75 -1.38 9.01 -8.96
C ASN A 75 -0.40 8.48 -7.89
N VAL A 76 -0.75 7.38 -7.24
CA VAL A 76 0.08 6.78 -6.17
C VAL A 76 1.08 5.81 -6.79
N PRO A 77 2.38 5.88 -6.44
CA PRO A 77 3.37 4.90 -6.89
C PRO A 77 3.10 3.54 -6.24
N ILE A 78 2.81 2.53 -7.05
CA ILE A 78 2.41 1.20 -6.56
C ILE A 78 3.34 0.11 -7.10
N ILE A 79 3.78 -0.77 -6.21
CA ILE A 79 4.52 -2.00 -6.53
C ILE A 79 3.54 -3.16 -6.34
N ILE A 80 3.23 -3.87 -7.43
CA ILE A 80 2.24 -4.96 -7.40
C ILE A 80 2.94 -6.27 -7.04
N GLU A 81 2.50 -6.88 -5.94
CA GLU A 81 2.86 -8.23 -5.56
C GLU A 81 2.14 -9.25 -6.47
N PRO A 82 2.84 -10.20 -7.10
CA PRO A 82 2.22 -11.22 -7.94
C PRO A 82 1.42 -12.24 -7.12
N SER A 83 1.79 -12.43 -5.85
CA SER A 83 1.06 -13.28 -4.91
C SER A 83 1.38 -12.84 -3.48
N GLN A 84 0.43 -13.02 -2.57
CA GLN A 84 0.62 -12.74 -1.15
C GLN A 84 1.53 -13.81 -0.52
N ARG A 85 2.75 -13.42 -0.15
CA ARG A 85 3.78 -14.33 0.37
C ARG A 85 4.42 -13.84 1.68
N ASP A 86 3.64 -13.14 2.50
CA ASP A 86 4.08 -12.49 3.75
C ASP A 86 5.12 -11.36 3.55
N THR A 87 5.69 -10.89 4.65
CA THR A 87 6.45 -9.64 4.71
C THR A 87 7.79 -9.70 3.98
N PHE A 88 8.53 -10.81 4.11
CA PHE A 88 9.88 -10.90 3.55
C PHE A 88 9.89 -10.77 2.00
N PRO A 89 9.07 -11.54 1.25
CA PRO A 89 8.99 -11.39 -0.20
C PRO A 89 8.49 -10.02 -0.65
N ALA A 90 7.57 -9.39 0.09
CA ALA A 90 7.12 -8.03 -0.20
C ALA A 90 8.26 -7.01 -0.06
N ILE A 91 9.10 -7.14 0.98
CA ILE A 91 10.30 -6.31 1.16
C ILE A 91 11.31 -6.57 0.04
N ALA A 92 11.60 -7.84 -0.27
CA ALA A 92 12.56 -8.21 -1.31
C ALA A 92 12.16 -7.65 -2.68
N LEU A 93 10.88 -7.79 -3.05
CA LEU A 93 10.31 -7.20 -4.27
C LEU A 93 10.49 -5.68 -4.27
N SER A 94 10.12 -5.01 -3.17
CA SER A 94 10.21 -3.55 -3.07
C SER A 94 11.64 -3.05 -3.18
N ALA A 95 12.60 -3.74 -2.55
CA ALA A 95 14.02 -3.41 -2.66
C ALA A 95 14.55 -3.62 -4.09
N SER A 96 14.16 -4.72 -4.75
CA SER A 96 14.58 -4.98 -6.14
C SER A 96 14.06 -3.94 -7.13
N TYR A 97 12.87 -3.38 -6.88
CA TYR A 97 12.26 -2.35 -7.73
C TYR A 97 13.13 -1.08 -7.84
N PHE A 98 13.84 -0.72 -6.76
CA PHE A 98 14.73 0.45 -6.74
C PHE A 98 16.18 0.12 -7.13
N THR A 99 16.52 -1.15 -7.37
CA THR A 99 17.90 -1.55 -7.67
C THR A 99 18.20 -1.39 -9.17
N PRO A 100 19.27 -0.65 -9.55
CA PRO A 100 19.55 -0.32 -10.96
C PRO A 100 19.73 -1.54 -11.89
N CYS A 101 20.24 -2.64 -11.35
CA CYS A 101 20.50 -3.88 -12.09
C CYS A 101 19.23 -4.55 -12.65
N TRP A 102 18.06 -4.30 -12.06
CA TRP A 102 16.83 -5.04 -12.37
C TRP A 102 15.83 -4.30 -13.27
N LYS A 103 16.09 -3.03 -13.62
CA LYS A 103 15.21 -2.26 -14.55
C LYS A 103 15.03 -2.97 -15.89
N SER A 104 16.02 -3.74 -16.35
CA SER A 104 15.94 -4.47 -17.63
C SER A 104 15.13 -5.77 -17.58
N VAL A 105 14.86 -6.34 -16.40
CA VAL A 105 14.19 -7.64 -16.28
C VAL A 105 12.69 -7.46 -16.03
N TYR A 106 12.30 -6.49 -15.19
CA TYR A 106 10.89 -6.26 -14.85
C TYR A 106 10.08 -5.56 -15.95
N MET A 107 10.70 -4.67 -16.75
CA MET A 107 10.01 -4.01 -17.87
C MET A 107 9.72 -4.93 -19.07
N LYS A 108 10.25 -6.17 -19.09
CA LYS A 108 10.00 -7.15 -20.16
C LYS A 108 8.89 -8.17 -19.85
N LEU A 109 8.35 -8.15 -18.63
CA LEU A 109 7.35 -9.12 -18.16
C LEU A 109 5.94 -8.52 -18.02
N LEU A 110 5.77 -7.26 -18.44
CA LEU A 110 4.49 -6.60 -18.71
C LEU A 110 4.42 -6.28 -20.21
#